data_AF-D1JDW3-F1
#
_entry.id   AF-D1JDW3-F1
#
_cell.length_a   1.000
_cell.length_b   1.000
_cell.length_c   1.000
_cell.angle_alpha   90.00
_cell.angle_beta   90.00
_cell.angle_gamma   90.00
#
_symmetry.space_group_name_H-M   'P 1'
#
loop_
_entity.id
_entity.type
_entity.pdbx_description
1 polymer ?
#
loop_
_entity_poly.entity_id
_entity_poly.type
_entity_poly.pdbx_seq_one_letter_code
_entity_poly.pdbx_strand_id
1 'polypeptide(L)'
;MGPSDAATAIGAKRVDAVFLPSPSPTIIEVEGSGVIVEWSGSIWPDHACCCVVASGEMIREHPKMLEQIIKTHIRATDYEIAHPDEAAEIYAQWQGADVSTIKRSINVTDMHWITDPNLEVESGIEYAAVIYDLNRVRYAARGVEVFEKDDLFDTSFYEAVTG
;
A
#
# COMPACT_ATOMS: atom_id res chain seq x y z
N MET A 1 16.80 -1.84 -2.58
CA MET A 1 16.74 -0.74 -3.56
C MET A 1 15.44 -0.01 -3.29
N GLY A 2 15.47 1.31 -3.08
CA GLY A 2 14.23 2.08 -2.94
C GLY A 2 13.55 2.32 -4.29
N PRO A 3 12.30 2.81 -4.32
CA PRO A 3 11.61 3.12 -5.58
C PRO A 3 12.37 4.09 -6.50
N SER A 4 12.97 5.14 -5.94
CA SER A 4 13.77 6.12 -6.70
C SER A 4 15.05 5.51 -7.31
N ASP A 5 15.72 4.63 -6.56
CA ASP A 5 16.90 3.91 -7.06
C ASP A 5 16.53 2.99 -8.24
N ALA A 6 15.38 2.31 -8.16
CA ALA A 6 14.90 1.43 -9.20
C ALA A 6 14.51 2.19 -10.48
N ALA A 7 13.81 3.31 -10.34
CA ALA A 7 13.49 4.21 -11.45
C ALA A 7 14.78 4.73 -12.14
N THR A 8 15.79 5.09 -11.35
CA THR A 8 17.11 5.49 -11.88
C THR A 8 17.79 4.33 -12.62
N ALA A 9 17.75 3.13 -12.05
CA ALA A 9 18.40 1.96 -12.63
C ALA A 9 17.81 1.56 -13.99
N ILE A 10 16.49 1.59 -14.14
CA ILE A 10 15.83 1.26 -15.42
C ILE A 10 16.08 2.36 -16.47
N GLY A 11 15.99 3.64 -16.10
CA GLY A 11 16.31 4.75 -17.01
C GLY A 11 17.77 4.73 -17.48
N ALA A 12 18.70 4.32 -16.60
CA ALA A 12 20.11 4.13 -16.94
C ALA A 12 20.41 2.79 -17.65
N LYS A 13 19.39 1.98 -17.96
CA LYS A 13 19.51 0.65 -18.59
C LYS A 13 20.46 -0.29 -17.83
N ARG A 14 20.47 -0.18 -16.50
CA ARG A 14 21.25 -1.05 -15.60
C ARG A 14 20.49 -2.32 -15.22
N VAL A 15 19.17 -2.29 -15.35
CA VAL A 15 18.26 -3.42 -15.13
C VAL A 15 17.28 -3.50 -16.30
N ASP A 16 16.80 -4.71 -16.58
CA ASP A 16 15.85 -4.95 -17.68
C ASP A 16 14.39 -4.72 -17.27
N ALA A 17 14.07 -4.83 -15.98
CA ALA A 17 12.73 -4.65 -15.43
C ALA A 17 12.77 -4.19 -13.96
N VAL A 18 11.69 -3.55 -13.51
CA VAL A 18 11.46 -3.14 -12.12
C VAL A 18 10.02 -3.45 -11.72
N PHE A 19 9.79 -3.68 -10.42
CA PHE A 19 8.47 -3.89 -9.84
C PHE A 19 8.27 -2.82 -8.76
N LEU A 20 7.36 -1.86 -9.01
CA LEU A 20 7.23 -0.62 -8.23
C LEU A 20 5.77 -0.23 -8.04
N PRO A 21 5.41 0.39 -6.90
CA PRO A 21 4.08 0.95 -6.69
C PRO A 21 3.88 2.22 -7.53
N SER A 22 2.61 2.47 -7.88
CA SER A 22 2.19 3.75 -8.47
C SER A 22 2.60 4.93 -7.58
N PRO A 23 3.06 6.05 -8.16
CA PRO A 23 3.03 6.40 -9.58
C PRO A 23 4.30 6.07 -10.38
N SER A 24 5.25 5.35 -9.79
CA SER A 24 6.58 5.15 -10.40
C SER A 24 6.54 4.51 -11.80
N PRO A 25 5.73 3.46 -12.06
CA PRO A 25 5.61 2.89 -13.41
C PRO A 25 5.15 3.91 -14.46
N THR A 26 4.17 4.75 -14.12
CA THR A 26 3.66 5.80 -15.02
C THR A 26 4.72 6.86 -15.32
N ILE A 27 5.52 7.25 -14.32
CA ILE A 27 6.62 8.21 -14.50
C ILE A 27 7.64 7.64 -15.49
N ILE A 28 8.06 6.38 -15.29
CA ILE A 28 9.03 5.69 -16.17
C ILE A 28 8.52 5.65 -17.63
N GLU A 29 7.23 5.38 -17.82
CA GLU A 29 6.60 5.35 -19.14
C GLU A 29 6.52 6.74 -19.80
N VAL A 30 6.15 7.78 -19.05
CA VAL A 30 6.08 9.17 -19.55
C VAL A 30 7.47 9.70 -19.93
N GLU A 31 8.51 9.34 -19.18
CA GLU A 31 9.90 9.70 -19.49
C GLU A 31 10.47 8.93 -20.70
N GLY A 32 9.77 7.92 -21.20
CA GLY A 32 10.23 7.06 -22.30
C GLY A 32 11.34 6.09 -21.89
N SER A 33 11.50 5.87 -20.59
CA SER A 33 12.51 4.98 -20.00
C SER A 33 12.07 3.52 -19.93
N GLY A 34 10.77 3.24 -20.13
CA GLY A 34 10.20 1.89 -20.12
C GLY A 34 8.74 1.88 -20.55
N VAL A 35 8.10 0.72 -20.38
CA VAL A 35 6.66 0.52 -20.62
C VAL A 35 6.09 -0.30 -19.48
N ILE A 36 4.81 -0.10 -19.16
CA ILE A 36 4.11 -0.95 -18.20
C ILE A 36 3.72 -2.24 -18.91
N VAL A 37 4.19 -3.39 -18.40
CA VAL A 37 3.97 -4.71 -19.03
C VAL A 37 2.93 -5.56 -18.31
N GLU A 38 2.77 -5.38 -17.00
CA GLU A 38 1.88 -6.18 -16.16
C GLU A 38 1.60 -5.42 -14.86
N TRP A 39 0.45 -5.70 -14.24
CA TRP A 39 0.06 -5.16 -12.94
C TRP A 39 0.10 -6.23 -11.85
N SER A 40 0.36 -5.84 -10.61
CA SER A 40 0.52 -6.81 -9.51
C SER A 40 -0.79 -7.56 -9.19
N GLY A 41 -1.95 -6.95 -9.41
CA GLY A 41 -3.25 -7.58 -9.22
C GLY A 41 -3.54 -8.75 -10.16
N SER A 42 -2.85 -8.86 -11.31
CA SER A 42 -2.97 -10.05 -12.18
C SER A 42 -2.08 -11.22 -11.72
N ILE A 43 -1.00 -10.90 -10.99
CA ILE A 43 -0.05 -11.87 -10.46
C ILE A 43 -0.59 -12.46 -9.16
N TRP A 44 -1.07 -11.59 -8.26
CA TRP A 44 -1.72 -11.96 -7.01
C TRP A 44 -2.97 -11.09 -6.83
N PRO A 45 -4.15 -11.62 -7.20
CA PRO A 45 -5.42 -10.92 -7.01
C PRO A 45 -5.62 -10.54 -5.55
N ASP A 46 -6.05 -9.30 -5.33
CA ASP A 46 -6.40 -8.76 -4.00
C ASP A 46 -5.29 -8.84 -2.94
N HIS A 47 -4.02 -8.89 -3.37
CA HIS A 47 -2.88 -8.92 -2.45
C HIS A 47 -2.85 -7.68 -1.55
N ALA A 48 -2.53 -7.92 -0.27
CA ALA A 48 -2.31 -6.85 0.69
C ALA A 48 -1.15 -5.94 0.26
N CYS A 49 -1.28 -4.64 0.51
CA CYS A 49 -0.26 -3.66 0.17
C CYS A 49 0.02 -2.72 1.33
N CYS A 50 -0.86 -1.74 1.55
CA CYS A 50 -0.67 -0.72 2.58
C CYS A 50 -1.85 -0.73 3.56
N CYS A 51 -1.51 -0.81 4.85
CA CYS A 51 -2.47 -0.82 5.95
C CYS A 51 -2.14 0.28 6.98
N VAL A 52 -3.15 0.68 7.76
CA VAL A 52 -2.96 1.57 8.91
C VAL A 52 -2.54 0.72 10.11
N VAL A 53 -1.33 0.96 10.61
CA VAL A 53 -0.80 0.27 11.80
C VAL A 53 -0.74 1.24 12.98
N ALA A 54 -1.24 0.80 14.13
CA ALA A 54 -1.13 1.52 15.40
C ALA A 54 -0.25 0.74 16.38
N SER A 55 0.54 1.45 17.19
CA SER A 55 1.29 0.80 18.26
C SER A 55 0.35 0.27 19.33
N GLY A 56 0.76 -0.78 20.04
CA GLY A 56 -0.02 -1.29 21.17
C GLY A 56 -0.27 -0.25 22.27
N GLU A 57 0.64 0.72 22.45
CA GLU A 57 0.46 1.86 23.34
C GLU A 57 -0.67 2.77 22.87
N MET A 58 -0.70 3.15 21.58
CA MET A 58 -1.79 3.94 21.00
C MET A 58 -3.15 3.24 21.18
N ILE A 59 -3.19 1.93 20.93
CA ILE A 59 -4.41 1.12 21.05
C ILE A 59 -4.92 1.11 22.50
N ARG A 60 -4.04 0.85 23.48
CA ARG A 60 -4.44 0.69 24.89
C ARG A 60 -4.67 2.02 25.61
N GLU A 61 -3.84 3.01 25.35
CA GLU A 61 -3.80 4.26 26.14
C GLU A 61 -4.56 5.41 25.46
N HIS A 62 -4.72 5.34 24.13
CA HIS A 62 -5.36 6.40 23.35
C HIS A 62 -6.45 5.89 22.39
N PRO A 63 -7.38 5.02 22.82
CA PRO A 63 -8.38 4.40 21.93
C PRO A 63 -9.27 5.43 21.22
N LYS A 64 -9.61 6.54 21.89
CA LYS A 64 -10.38 7.63 21.27
C LYS A 64 -9.62 8.41 20.22
N MET A 65 -8.29 8.53 20.36
CA MET A 65 -7.46 9.11 19.31
C MET A 65 -7.41 8.18 18.11
N LEU A 66 -7.24 6.88 18.34
CA LEU A 66 -7.24 5.87 17.27
C LEU A 66 -8.57 5.87 16.49
N GLU A 67 -9.72 5.92 17.16
CA GLU A 67 -11.02 6.08 16.50
C GLU A 67 -11.08 7.34 15.60
N GLN A 68 -10.50 8.46 16.03
CA GLN A 68 -10.46 9.68 15.22
C GLN A 68 -9.51 9.57 14.02
N ILE A 69 -8.39 8.87 14.17
CA ILE A 69 -7.48 8.57 13.06
C ILE A 69 -8.21 7.74 12.02
N ILE A 70 -8.89 6.66 12.42
CA ILE A 70 -9.64 5.78 11.50
C ILE A 70 -10.76 6.57 10.80
N LYS A 71 -11.57 7.33 11.54
CA LYS A 71 -12.61 8.18 10.94
C LYS A 71 -12.05 9.19 9.94
N THR A 72 -10.88 9.75 10.23
CA THR A 72 -10.23 10.71 9.34
C THR A 72 -9.67 10.04 8.10
N HIS A 73 -9.09 8.85 8.26
CA HIS A 73 -8.63 8.04 7.15
C HIS A 73 -9.81 7.69 6.22
N ILE A 74 -10.93 7.20 6.76
CA ILE A 74 -12.14 6.90 5.97
C ILE A 74 -12.58 8.12 5.16
N ARG A 75 -12.75 9.28 5.81
CA ARG A 75 -13.17 10.51 5.11
C ARG A 75 -12.17 10.97 4.05
N ALA A 76 -10.87 10.81 4.29
CA ALA A 76 -9.84 11.17 3.34
C ALA A 76 -9.86 10.26 2.11
N THR A 77 -10.00 8.95 2.31
CA THR A 77 -10.12 7.97 1.23
C THR A 77 -11.40 8.20 0.41
N ASP A 78 -12.54 8.43 1.07
CA ASP A 78 -13.80 8.75 0.39
C ASP A 78 -13.68 10.05 -0.44
N TYR A 79 -12.98 11.05 0.10
CA TYR A 79 -12.73 12.31 -0.60
C TYR A 79 -11.87 12.10 -1.84
N GLU A 80 -10.79 11.33 -1.74
CA GLU A 80 -9.92 11.03 -2.86
C GLU A 80 -10.65 10.29 -3.99
N ILE A 81 -11.50 9.32 -3.63
CA ILE A 81 -12.34 8.61 -4.59
C ILE A 81 -13.34 9.56 -5.28
N ALA A 82 -13.94 10.48 -4.53
CA ALA A 82 -14.90 11.45 -5.06
C ALA A 82 -14.25 12.61 -5.85
N HIS A 83 -12.98 12.91 -5.57
CA HIS A 83 -12.25 14.06 -6.09
C HIS A 83 -10.84 13.68 -6.62
N PRO A 84 -10.74 12.73 -7.58
CA PRO A 84 -9.44 12.19 -8.02
C PRO A 84 -8.53 13.26 -8.66
N ASP A 85 -9.10 14.27 -9.31
CA ASP A 85 -8.35 15.38 -9.89
C ASP A 85 -7.65 16.24 -8.82
N GLU A 86 -8.37 16.56 -7.73
CA GLU A 86 -7.83 17.34 -6.62
C GLU A 86 -6.84 16.51 -5.81
N ALA A 87 -7.12 15.23 -5.59
CA ALA A 87 -6.18 14.30 -4.97
C ALA A 87 -4.86 14.24 -5.74
N ALA A 88 -4.92 14.17 -7.07
CA ALA A 88 -3.72 14.22 -7.93
C ALA A 88 -2.94 15.53 -7.76
N GLU A 89 -3.62 16.67 -7.67
CA GLU A 89 -3.00 17.98 -7.48
C GLU A 89 -2.30 18.10 -6.12
N ILE A 90 -2.97 17.66 -5.04
CA ILE A 90 -2.39 17.61 -3.69
C ILE A 90 -1.16 16.72 -3.66
N TYR A 91 -1.26 15.50 -4.20
CA TYR A 91 -0.16 14.54 -4.23
C TYR A 91 1.02 15.07 -5.06
N ALA A 92 0.75 15.61 -6.25
CA ALA A 92 1.77 16.18 -7.13
C ALA A 92 2.53 17.34 -6.46
N GLN A 93 1.80 18.22 -5.75
CA GLN A 93 2.43 19.30 -4.98
C GLN A 93 3.35 18.77 -3.89
N TRP A 94 2.91 17.73 -3.16
CA TRP A 94 3.68 17.15 -2.07
C TRP A 94 4.96 16.46 -2.57
N GLN A 95 4.89 15.79 -3.72
CA GLN A 95 6.00 15.05 -4.31
C GLN A 95 6.88 15.87 -5.26
N GLY A 96 6.47 17.10 -5.62
CA GLY A 96 7.12 17.87 -6.67
C GLY A 96 7.02 17.21 -8.05
N ALA A 97 5.92 16.48 -8.32
CA ALA A 97 5.69 15.76 -9.56
C ALA A 97 4.79 16.55 -10.53
N ASP A 98 4.83 16.18 -11.81
CA ASP A 98 3.90 16.73 -12.80
C ASP A 98 2.47 16.22 -12.56
N VAL A 99 1.52 17.15 -12.40
CA VAL A 99 0.11 16.85 -12.10
C VAL A 99 -0.50 15.94 -13.17
N SER A 100 -0.19 16.16 -14.45
CA SER A 100 -0.78 15.37 -15.54
C SER A 100 -0.31 13.90 -15.50
N THR A 101 0.94 13.69 -15.07
CA THR A 101 1.52 12.36 -14.85
C THR A 101 0.85 11.64 -13.68
N ILE A 102 0.57 12.35 -12.57
CA ILE A 102 -0.15 11.77 -11.43
C ILE A 102 -1.60 11.43 -11.79
N LYS A 103 -2.30 12.33 -12.49
CA LYS A 103 -3.67 12.06 -12.98
C LYS A 103 -3.71 10.84 -13.89
N ARG A 104 -2.74 10.71 -14.80
CA ARG A 104 -2.58 9.50 -15.62
C ARG A 104 -2.38 8.28 -14.73
N SER A 105 -1.52 8.36 -13.73
CA SER A 105 -1.21 7.21 -12.86
C SER A 105 -2.42 6.72 -12.09
N ILE A 106 -3.23 7.61 -11.54
CA ILE A 106 -4.48 7.27 -10.83
C ILE A 106 -5.45 6.56 -11.79
N ASN A 107 -5.51 6.99 -13.06
CA ASN A 107 -6.41 6.40 -14.04
C ASN A 107 -5.98 5.01 -14.56
N VAL A 108 -4.68 4.71 -14.59
CA VAL A 108 -4.18 3.46 -15.22
C VAL A 108 -3.81 2.37 -14.22
N THR A 109 -3.59 2.74 -12.95
CA THR A 109 -3.22 1.77 -11.91
C THR A 109 -4.38 0.82 -11.60
N ASP A 110 -4.05 -0.40 -11.19
CA ASP A 110 -4.98 -1.41 -10.68
C ASP A 110 -5.21 -1.32 -9.16
N MET A 111 -4.73 -0.25 -8.53
CA MET A 111 -4.90 -0.03 -7.10
C MET A 111 -6.35 0.30 -6.76
N HIS A 112 -6.76 -0.09 -5.56
CA HIS A 112 -8.07 0.24 -5.02
C HIS A 112 -7.89 0.96 -3.68
N TRP A 113 -8.67 2.01 -3.51
CA TRP A 113 -8.70 2.83 -2.30
C TRP A 113 -9.77 2.23 -1.40
N ILE A 114 -9.34 1.45 -0.41
CA ILE A 114 -10.22 0.76 0.53
C ILE A 114 -9.99 1.27 1.94
N THR A 115 -11.03 1.17 2.77
CA THR A 115 -10.97 1.57 4.18
C THR A 115 -11.32 0.44 5.13
N ASP A 116 -12.03 -0.59 4.65
CA ASP A 116 -12.44 -1.74 5.44
C ASP A 116 -11.28 -2.73 5.59
N PRO A 117 -10.67 -2.88 6.78
CA PRO A 117 -9.58 -3.80 7.00
C PRO A 117 -9.99 -5.26 6.83
N ASN A 118 -11.29 -5.60 6.92
CA ASN A 118 -11.76 -6.98 6.74
C ASN A 118 -11.46 -7.52 5.34
N LEU A 119 -11.38 -6.64 4.34
CA LEU A 119 -11.03 -7.00 2.97
C LEU A 119 -9.54 -7.39 2.81
N GLU A 120 -8.67 -6.94 3.74
CA GLU A 120 -7.23 -7.20 3.70
C GLU A 120 -6.80 -8.36 4.61
N VAL A 121 -7.65 -8.81 5.53
CA VAL A 121 -7.28 -9.84 6.53
C VAL A 121 -6.75 -11.11 5.88
N GLU A 122 -7.45 -11.66 4.90
CA GLU A 122 -7.08 -12.93 4.27
C GLU A 122 -5.73 -12.81 3.52
N SER A 123 -5.61 -11.81 2.65
CA SER A 123 -4.39 -11.59 1.87
C SER A 123 -3.21 -11.16 2.76
N GLY A 124 -3.47 -10.47 3.87
CA GLY A 124 -2.46 -10.10 4.87
C GLY A 124 -1.91 -11.31 5.63
N ILE A 125 -2.76 -12.25 6.03
CA ILE A 125 -2.32 -13.51 6.65
C ILE A 125 -1.54 -14.37 5.66
N GLU A 126 -2.02 -14.47 4.41
CA GLU A 126 -1.30 -15.19 3.35
C GLU A 126 0.07 -14.57 3.10
N TYR A 127 0.16 -13.24 3.02
CA TYR A 127 1.43 -12.52 2.92
C TYR A 127 2.36 -12.82 4.08
N ALA A 128 1.86 -12.81 5.32
CA ALA A 128 2.64 -13.17 6.50
C ALA A 128 3.17 -14.62 6.42
N ALA A 129 2.36 -15.56 5.95
CA ALA A 129 2.74 -16.96 5.76
C ALA A 129 3.83 -17.13 4.69
N VAL A 130 3.69 -16.47 3.53
CA VAL A 130 4.72 -16.48 2.47
C VAL A 130 6.05 -15.93 2.98
N ILE A 131 6.02 -14.79 3.69
CA ILE A 131 7.23 -14.21 4.29
C ILE A 131 7.84 -15.15 5.35
N TYR A 132 7.00 -15.82 6.15
CA TYR A 132 7.44 -16.81 7.11
C TYR A 132 8.18 -17.97 6.42
N ASP A 133 7.57 -18.56 5.40
CA ASP A 133 8.11 -19.71 4.68
C ASP A 133 9.44 -19.40 3.98
N LEU A 134 9.54 -18.23 3.35
CA LEU A 134 10.79 -17.75 2.74
C LEU A 134 11.93 -17.57 3.75
N ASN A 135 11.60 -17.39 5.03
CA ASN A 135 12.56 -17.13 6.11
C ASN A 135 12.54 -18.20 7.21
N ARG A 136 11.94 -19.38 6.95
CA ARG A 136 11.59 -20.37 7.96
C ARG A 136 12.73 -20.74 8.89
N VAL A 137 13.91 -21.00 8.34
CA VAL A 137 15.12 -21.36 9.12
C VAL A 137 15.51 -20.24 10.07
N ARG A 138 15.47 -18.99 9.60
CA ARG A 138 15.81 -17.79 10.39
C ARG A 138 14.80 -17.55 11.50
N TYR A 139 13.51 -17.74 11.23
CA TYR A 139 12.45 -17.52 12.20
C TYR A 139 12.37 -18.64 13.24
N ALA A 140 12.49 -19.91 12.82
CA ALA A 140 12.56 -21.04 13.75
C ALA A 140 13.74 -20.91 14.72
N ALA A 141 14.91 -20.49 14.26
CA ALA A 141 16.08 -20.25 15.13
C ALA A 141 15.85 -19.14 16.19
N ARG A 142 14.86 -18.28 15.99
CA ARG A 142 14.48 -17.20 16.91
C ARG A 142 13.21 -17.52 17.70
N GLY A 143 12.65 -18.73 17.54
CA GLY A 143 11.38 -19.12 18.18
C GLY A 143 10.18 -18.32 17.67
N VAL A 144 10.26 -17.78 16.45
CA VAL A 144 9.13 -17.08 15.81
C VAL A 144 8.26 -18.12 15.13
N GLU A 145 6.96 -18.10 15.46
CA GLU A 145 5.92 -18.87 14.80
C GLU A 145 5.23 -18.02 13.74
N VAL A 146 4.45 -18.65 12.87
CA VAL A 146 3.65 -17.91 11.88
C VAL A 146 2.54 -17.16 12.60
N PHE A 147 2.34 -15.89 12.25
CA PHE A 147 1.29 -15.09 12.85
C PHE A 147 -0.08 -15.51 12.32
N GLU A 148 -1.06 -15.56 13.22
CA GLU A 148 -2.46 -15.74 12.90
C GLU A 148 -3.18 -14.39 12.77
N LYS A 149 -4.48 -14.41 12.47
CA LYS A 149 -5.29 -13.21 12.31
C LYS A 149 -5.15 -12.26 13.51
N ASP A 150 -5.35 -12.79 14.71
CA ASP A 150 -5.46 -11.99 15.93
C ASP A 150 -4.09 -11.46 16.41
N ASP A 151 -2.98 -11.96 15.84
CA ASP A 151 -1.64 -11.41 16.07
C ASP A 151 -1.40 -10.13 15.24
N LEU A 152 -2.11 -9.98 14.12
CA LEU A 152 -1.86 -8.94 13.11
C LEU A 152 -2.98 -7.90 13.01
N PHE A 153 -4.24 -8.31 13.22
CA PHE A 153 -5.40 -7.50 12.92
C PHE A 153 -6.30 -7.32 14.15
N ASP A 154 -6.62 -6.07 14.45
CA ASP A 154 -7.70 -5.68 15.35
C ASP A 154 -8.70 -4.80 14.58
N THR A 155 -9.76 -5.43 14.06
CA THR A 155 -10.81 -4.74 13.28
C THR A 155 -11.86 -4.06 14.15
N SER A 156 -11.83 -4.28 15.46
CA SER A 156 -12.88 -3.81 16.38
C SER A 156 -13.00 -2.29 16.41
N PHE A 157 -11.87 -1.57 16.23
CA PHE A 157 -11.86 -0.11 16.15
C PHE A 157 -12.49 0.42 14.87
N TYR A 158 -12.35 -0.28 13.75
CA TYR A 158 -13.03 0.08 12.51
C TYR A 158 -14.54 -0.14 12.67
N GLU A 159 -14.93 -1.32 13.12
CA GLU A 159 -16.33 -1.69 13.36
C GLU A 159 -17.03 -0.72 14.32
N ALA A 160 -16.34 -0.28 15.38
CA ALA A 160 -16.88 0.67 16.35
C ALA A 160 -17.14 2.08 15.78
N VAL A 161 -16.49 2.45 14.66
CA VAL A 161 -16.68 3.76 14.04
C VAL A 161 -17.59 3.73 12.82
N THR A 162 -17.85 2.55 12.25
CA THR A 162 -18.73 2.36 11.08
C THR A 162 -20.07 1.70 11.39
N GLY A 163 -20.21 1.01 12.53
CA GLY A 163 -21.47 0.43 13.03
C GLY A 163 -22.37 1.45 13.70
#